data_AF-A0A090WPX9-F1
#
_entry.id   AF-A0A090WPX9-F1
#
_cell.length_a   1.000
_cell.length_b   1.000
_cell.length_c   1.000
_cell.angle_alpha   90.00
_cell.angle_beta   90.00
_cell.angle_gamma   90.00
#
_symmetry.space_group_name_H-M   'P 1'
#
loop_
_entity.id
_entity.type
_entity.pdbx_description
1 polymer ?
#
loop_
_entity_poly.entity_id
_entity_poly.type
_entity_poly.pdbx_seq_one_letter_code
_entity_poly.pdbx_strand_id
1 'polypeptide(L)'
;MGALKTDKNPSETAIASNASLQRYVGYLENINPELVVFDVASLKKHVEAGMYFDSSIPQGYGVGSSGALVAAIYDKYAQDKITVLENLTREKLLKLKTIFSEMESFFHGKSSGLDPLNSYLSIPILINSKDNIEATGIPAQQNDGKGAVFLLDSGIIGGNRTNGKLIYGKHEARRVS
;
A
#
# COMPACT_ATOMS: atom_id res chain seq x y z
N MET A 1 -5.32 7.92 -6.77
CA MET A 1 -5.62 7.05 -5.62
C MET A 1 -6.83 6.19 -5.97
N GLY A 2 -6.99 5.02 -5.36
CA GLY A 2 -8.13 4.15 -5.62
C GLY A 2 -9.13 4.12 -4.46
N ALA A 3 -10.39 3.74 -4.73
CA ALA A 3 -11.45 3.65 -3.73
C ALA A 3 -12.42 2.49 -4.00
N LEU A 4 -13.00 1.92 -2.94
CA LEU A 4 -14.10 0.96 -3.05
C LEU A 4 -15.42 1.69 -3.31
N LYS A 5 -16.08 1.38 -4.42
CA LYS A 5 -17.31 2.03 -4.90
C LYS A 5 -18.37 1.02 -5.32
N THR A 6 -19.60 1.50 -5.48
CA THR A 6 -20.73 0.75 -6.07
C THR A 6 -21.53 1.72 -6.92
N ASP A 7 -21.81 1.34 -8.17
CA ASP A 7 -22.58 2.16 -9.11
C ASP A 7 -23.79 1.41 -9.66
N LYS A 8 -24.86 2.14 -9.98
CA LYS A 8 -26.08 1.57 -10.58
C LYS A 8 -25.86 1.06 -12.01
N ASN A 9 -24.98 1.73 -12.76
CA ASN A 9 -24.62 1.41 -14.14
C ASN A 9 -23.10 1.26 -14.23
N PRO A 10 -22.54 0.10 -13.86
CA PRO A 10 -21.10 -0.10 -13.82
C PRO A 10 -20.51 -0.09 -15.24
N SER A 11 -19.33 0.51 -15.40
CA SER A 11 -18.52 0.39 -16.61
C SER A 11 -17.96 -1.04 -16.77
N GLU A 12 -17.47 -1.38 -17.95
CA GLU A 12 -16.75 -2.65 -18.18
C GLU A 12 -15.55 -2.82 -17.23
N THR A 13 -14.84 -1.73 -16.95
CA THR A 13 -13.72 -1.73 -15.99
C THR A 13 -14.19 -2.01 -14.56
N ALA A 14 -15.34 -1.48 -14.15
CA ALA A 14 -15.94 -1.76 -12.85
C ALA A 14 -16.38 -3.23 -12.74
N ILE A 15 -16.97 -3.79 -13.80
CA ILE A 15 -17.37 -5.21 -13.85
C ILE A 15 -16.13 -6.11 -13.75
N ALA A 16 -15.06 -5.83 -14.50
CA ALA A 16 -13.82 -6.59 -14.43
C ALA A 16 -13.16 -6.50 -13.04
N SER A 17 -13.18 -5.30 -12.44
CA SER A 17 -12.70 -5.07 -11.07
C SER A 17 -13.50 -5.87 -10.04
N ASN A 18 -14.84 -5.89 -10.15
CA ASN A 18 -15.72 -6.71 -9.30
C ASN A 18 -15.41 -8.21 -9.44
N ALA A 19 -15.25 -8.73 -10.66
CA ALA A 19 -14.90 -10.13 -10.88
C ALA A 19 -13.53 -10.49 -10.28
N SER A 20 -12.57 -9.56 -10.31
CA SER A 20 -11.29 -9.71 -9.62
C SER A 20 -11.46 -9.76 -8.11
N LEU A 21 -12.29 -8.86 -7.55
CA LEU A 21 -12.62 -8.86 -6.12
C LEU A 21 -13.24 -10.18 -5.69
N GLN A 22 -14.18 -10.75 -6.46
CA GLN A 22 -14.80 -12.05 -6.11
C GLN A 22 -13.75 -13.15 -5.89
N ARG A 23 -12.75 -13.26 -6.78
CA ARG A 23 -11.64 -14.21 -6.62
C ARG A 23 -10.78 -13.87 -5.41
N TYR A 24 -10.51 -12.59 -5.20
CA TYR A 24 -9.70 -12.13 -4.08
C TYR A 24 -10.37 -12.41 -2.73
N VAL A 25 -11.69 -12.25 -2.64
CA VAL A 25 -12.46 -12.62 -1.45
C VAL A 25 -12.26 -14.10 -1.13
N GLY A 26 -12.37 -14.99 -2.12
CA GLY A 26 -12.11 -16.42 -1.95
C GLY A 26 -10.70 -16.74 -1.42
N TYR A 27 -9.69 -15.97 -1.84
CA TYR A 27 -8.34 -16.07 -1.29
C TYR A 27 -8.30 -15.64 0.19
N LEU A 28 -8.92 -14.50 0.53
CA LEU A 28 -8.95 -13.97 1.90
C LEU A 28 -9.69 -14.87 2.89
N GLU A 29 -10.64 -15.70 2.43
CA GLU A 29 -11.31 -16.69 3.30
C GLU A 29 -10.34 -17.75 3.84
N ASN A 30 -9.26 -18.00 3.10
CA ASN A 30 -8.29 -19.05 3.41
C ASN A 30 -6.99 -18.48 4.00
N ILE A 31 -6.93 -17.18 4.26
CA ILE A 31 -5.75 -16.56 4.87
C ILE A 31 -5.55 -17.09 6.29
N ASN A 32 -4.30 -17.18 6.74
CA ASN A 32 -4.00 -17.66 8.08
C ASN A 32 -4.67 -16.75 9.14
N PRO A 33 -5.64 -17.26 9.94
CA PRO A 33 -6.34 -16.45 10.93
C PRO A 33 -5.44 -16.00 12.09
N GLU A 34 -4.30 -16.66 12.33
CA GLU A 34 -3.31 -16.20 13.30
C GLU A 34 -2.60 -14.91 12.84
N LEU A 35 -2.55 -14.68 11.54
CA LEU A 35 -1.93 -13.50 10.94
C LEU A 35 -2.90 -12.32 10.92
N VAL A 36 -4.11 -12.54 10.41
CA VAL A 36 -5.17 -11.52 10.28
C VAL A 36 -6.53 -12.20 10.11
N VAL A 37 -7.57 -11.59 10.69
CA VAL A 37 -8.96 -12.03 10.53
C VAL A 37 -9.73 -10.95 9.77
N PHE A 38 -10.59 -11.35 8.85
CA PHE A 38 -11.45 -10.45 8.07
C PHE A 38 -12.94 -10.69 8.36
N ASP A 39 -13.74 -9.62 8.31
CA ASP A 39 -15.19 -9.73 8.12
C ASP A 39 -15.51 -10.11 6.66
N VAL A 40 -15.25 -11.38 6.35
CA VAL A 40 -15.49 -11.97 5.04
C VAL A 40 -16.95 -11.92 4.64
N ALA A 41 -17.87 -12.04 5.61
CA ALA A 41 -19.31 -12.04 5.34
C ALA A 41 -19.77 -10.69 4.77
N SER A 42 -19.39 -9.58 5.41
CA SER A 42 -19.69 -8.24 4.89
C SER A 42 -18.99 -7.97 3.57
N LEU A 43 -17.73 -8.40 3.44
CA LEU A 43 -16.97 -8.25 2.20
C LEU A 43 -17.65 -8.96 1.03
N LYS A 44 -18.03 -10.24 1.18
CA LYS A 44 -18.79 -11.00 0.19
C LYS A 44 -20.06 -10.29 -0.22
N LYS A 45 -20.88 -9.89 0.76
CA LYS A 45 -22.13 -9.17 0.53
C LYS A 45 -21.92 -7.90 -0.29
N HIS A 46 -20.90 -7.11 0.03
CA HIS A 46 -20.62 -5.88 -0.73
C HIS A 46 -20.15 -6.19 -2.17
N VAL A 47 -19.30 -7.20 -2.36
CA VAL A 47 -18.85 -7.61 -3.70
C VAL A 47 -20.03 -8.17 -4.53
N GLU A 48 -20.90 -8.98 -3.94
CA GLU A 48 -22.12 -9.48 -4.59
C GLU A 48 -23.10 -8.35 -4.94
N ALA A 49 -23.14 -7.30 -4.13
CA ALA A 49 -23.91 -6.07 -4.41
C ALA A 49 -23.26 -5.15 -5.45
N GLY A 50 -22.18 -5.60 -6.12
CA GLY A 50 -21.52 -4.85 -7.20
C GLY A 50 -20.42 -3.89 -6.72
N MET A 51 -19.89 -4.05 -5.50
CA MET A 51 -18.72 -3.28 -5.06
C MET A 51 -17.53 -3.58 -5.98
N TYR A 52 -16.87 -2.54 -6.46
CA TYR A 52 -15.67 -2.63 -7.27
C TYR A 52 -14.60 -1.68 -6.74
N PHE A 53 -13.35 -1.92 -7.11
CA PHE A 53 -12.26 -0.99 -6.81
C PHE A 53 -12.08 -0.04 -8.00
N ASP A 54 -12.42 1.22 -7.79
CA ASP A 54 -12.18 2.31 -8.73
C ASP A 54 -10.76 2.80 -8.57
N SER A 55 -9.90 2.42 -9.52
CA SER A 55 -8.50 2.83 -9.53
C SER A 55 -8.28 3.80 -10.67
N SER A 56 -7.95 5.04 -10.34
CA SER A 56 -7.45 6.02 -11.32
C SER A 56 -6.01 5.69 -11.79
N ILE A 57 -5.46 4.54 -11.40
CA ILE A 57 -4.07 4.15 -11.67
C ILE A 57 -4.05 3.44 -13.03
N PRO A 58 -3.37 4.00 -14.04
CA PRO A 58 -3.34 3.41 -15.37
C PRO A 58 -2.76 1.99 -15.34
N GLN A 59 -3.45 1.06 -16.02
CA GLN A 59 -2.94 -0.30 -16.25
C GLN A 59 -1.65 -0.20 -17.08
N GLY A 60 -0.54 -0.73 -16.56
CA GLY A 60 0.79 -0.65 -17.19
C GLY A 60 1.88 0.02 -16.33
N TYR A 61 1.53 0.67 -15.22
CA TYR A 61 2.50 1.29 -14.29
C TYR A 61 3.02 0.36 -13.17
N GLY A 62 2.58 -0.90 -13.15
CA GLY A 62 3.27 -2.00 -12.48
C GLY A 62 3.34 -2.04 -10.94
N VAL A 63 2.98 -1.01 -10.17
CA VAL A 63 3.30 -1.01 -8.70
C VAL A 63 2.29 -0.33 -7.75
N GLY A 64 1.15 0.19 -8.22
CA GLY A 64 0.26 1.00 -7.35
C GLY A 64 -1.14 0.44 -7.08
N SER A 65 -1.72 -0.31 -8.02
CA SER A 65 -3.16 -0.64 -7.96
C SER A 65 -3.49 -1.80 -7.03
N SER A 66 -2.63 -2.84 -6.96
CA SER A 66 -2.80 -3.93 -5.99
C SER A 66 -2.58 -3.43 -4.58
N GLY A 67 -1.51 -2.67 -4.35
CA GLY A 67 -1.19 -2.08 -3.05
C GLY A 67 -2.34 -1.24 -2.48
N ALA A 68 -2.90 -0.34 -3.28
CA ALA A 68 -4.03 0.47 -2.87
C ALA A 68 -5.29 -0.36 -2.58
N LEU A 69 -5.57 -1.41 -3.38
CA LEU A 69 -6.68 -2.31 -3.13
C LEU A 69 -6.49 -3.12 -1.85
N VAL A 70 -5.33 -3.73 -1.67
CA VAL A 70 -4.96 -4.51 -0.48
C VAL A 70 -5.10 -3.65 0.78
N ALA A 71 -4.56 -2.42 0.74
CA ALA A 71 -4.69 -1.46 1.83
C ALA A 71 -6.15 -1.10 2.12
N ALA A 72 -6.96 -0.84 1.10
CA ALA A 72 -8.37 -0.49 1.26
C ALA A 72 -9.20 -1.66 1.83
N ILE A 73 -8.89 -2.90 1.45
CA ILE A 73 -9.57 -4.10 1.99
C ILE A 73 -9.16 -4.34 3.44
N TYR A 74 -7.87 -4.22 3.76
CA TYR A 74 -7.40 -4.30 5.14
C TYR A 74 -8.06 -3.25 6.02
N ASP A 75 -8.05 -1.99 5.59
CA ASP A 75 -8.67 -0.92 6.36
C ASP A 75 -10.16 -1.17 6.58
N LYS A 76 -10.89 -1.61 5.54
CA LYS A 76 -12.35 -1.72 5.65
C LYS A 76 -12.83 -2.99 6.37
N TYR A 77 -12.11 -4.11 6.25
CA TYR A 77 -12.63 -5.42 6.64
C TYR A 77 -11.76 -6.20 7.62
N ALA A 78 -10.52 -5.78 7.92
CA ALA A 78 -9.72 -6.46 8.94
C ALA A 78 -10.28 -6.21 10.34
N GLN A 79 -10.37 -7.27 11.13
CA GLN A 79 -10.71 -7.23 12.55
C GLN A 79 -9.46 -6.98 13.39
N ASP A 80 -9.62 -6.31 14.54
CA ASP A 80 -8.52 -5.96 15.45
C ASP A 80 -7.30 -5.36 14.73
N LYS A 81 -7.58 -4.57 13.68
CA LYS A 81 -6.56 -4.05 12.77
C LYS A 81 -5.65 -3.06 13.48
N ILE A 82 -4.38 -3.03 13.07
CA ILE A 82 -3.45 -1.98 13.47
C ILE A 82 -3.85 -0.72 12.71
N THR A 83 -4.34 0.29 13.42
CA THR A 83 -4.74 1.56 12.79
C THR A 83 -3.59 2.55 12.73
N VAL A 84 -3.63 3.48 11.77
CA VAL A 84 -2.69 4.61 11.67
C VAL A 84 -2.85 5.65 12.79
N LEU A 85 -3.95 5.58 13.55
CA LEU A 85 -4.24 6.49 14.67
C LEU A 85 -3.57 6.04 15.97
N GLU A 86 -3.14 4.79 16.06
CA GLU A 86 -2.40 4.26 17.20
C GLU A 86 -0.90 4.57 17.09
N ASN A 87 -0.19 4.54 18.22
CA ASN A 87 1.28 4.59 18.21
C ASN A 87 1.84 3.41 17.40
N LEU A 88 2.42 3.69 16.22
CA LEU A 88 3.01 2.71 15.31
C LEU A 88 4.44 2.37 15.74
N THR A 89 4.59 1.25 16.44
CA THR A 89 5.90 0.70 16.81
C THR A 89 6.52 -0.08 15.65
N ARG A 90 7.84 -0.32 15.69
CA ARG A 90 8.54 -1.19 14.71
C ARG A 90 7.89 -2.58 14.61
N GLU A 91 7.47 -3.14 15.73
CA GLU A 91 6.78 -4.44 15.77
C GLU A 91 5.45 -4.41 15.00
N LYS A 92 4.64 -3.37 15.21
CA LYS A 92 3.39 -3.17 14.47
C LYS A 92 3.63 -3.00 12.97
N LEU A 93 4.67 -2.26 12.58
CA LEU A 93 5.05 -2.09 11.17
C LEU A 93 5.51 -3.40 10.53
N LEU A 94 6.29 -4.22 11.24
CA LEU A 94 6.69 -5.54 10.77
C LEU A 94 5.47 -6.48 10.66
N LYS A 95 4.53 -6.44 11.61
CA LYS A 95 3.27 -7.19 11.52
C LYS A 95 2.45 -6.77 10.30
N LEU A 96 2.27 -5.46 10.08
CA LEU A 96 1.58 -4.93 8.90
C LEU A 96 2.27 -5.37 7.60
N LYS A 97 3.60 -5.28 7.51
CA LYS A 97 4.37 -5.74 6.35
C LYS A 97 4.11 -7.22 6.06
N THR A 98 4.10 -8.07 7.07
CA THR A 98 3.81 -9.51 6.92
C THR A 98 2.38 -9.74 6.44
N ILE A 99 1.39 -9.07 7.04
CA ILE A 99 -0.02 -9.14 6.62
C ILE A 99 -0.15 -8.72 5.15
N PHE A 100 0.40 -7.57 4.79
CA PHE A 100 0.32 -7.04 3.44
C PHE A 100 1.08 -7.87 2.41
N SER A 101 2.20 -8.48 2.79
CA SER A 101 2.93 -9.42 1.95
C SER A 101 2.08 -10.65 1.63
N GLU A 102 1.37 -11.20 2.62
CA GLU A 102 0.44 -12.31 2.41
C GLU A 102 -0.71 -11.87 1.50
N MET A 103 -1.41 -10.80 1.87
CA MET A 103 -2.55 -10.29 1.11
C MET A 103 -2.25 -9.97 -0.36
N GLU A 104 -1.06 -9.41 -0.66
CA GLU A 104 -0.69 -9.03 -2.01
C GLU A 104 -0.12 -10.21 -2.83
N SER A 105 0.27 -11.30 -2.18
CA SER A 105 0.73 -12.54 -2.84
C SER A 105 -0.29 -13.07 -3.85
N PHE A 106 -1.59 -12.82 -3.63
CA PHE A 106 -2.66 -13.16 -4.57
C PHE A 106 -2.45 -12.59 -5.98
N PHE A 107 -1.92 -11.36 -6.08
CA PHE A 107 -1.78 -10.67 -7.37
C PHE A 107 -0.47 -11.02 -8.08
N HIS A 108 0.61 -11.25 -7.34
CA HIS A 108 1.98 -11.34 -7.89
C HIS A 108 2.75 -12.60 -7.48
N GLY A 109 2.12 -13.51 -6.72
CA GLY A 109 2.75 -14.70 -6.13
C GLY A 109 3.61 -14.35 -4.92
N LYS A 110 4.76 -13.70 -5.12
CA LYS A 110 5.64 -13.26 -4.02
C LYS A 110 5.59 -11.74 -3.89
N SER A 111 5.12 -11.25 -2.75
CA SER A 111 5.15 -9.82 -2.41
C SER A 111 6.20 -9.51 -1.33
N SER A 112 6.61 -8.24 -1.26
CA SER A 112 7.39 -7.69 -0.15
C SER A 112 6.52 -7.05 0.94
N GLY A 113 5.24 -6.84 0.65
CA GLY A 113 4.28 -6.12 1.48
C GLY A 113 4.46 -4.60 1.50
N LEU A 114 5.42 -4.05 0.74
CA LEU A 114 5.77 -2.62 0.82
C LEU A 114 4.76 -1.71 0.11
N ASP A 115 4.24 -2.11 -1.06
CA ASP A 115 3.30 -1.28 -1.82
C ASP A 115 1.97 -1.07 -1.08
N PRO A 116 1.35 -2.12 -0.48
CA PRO A 116 0.18 -1.93 0.36
C PRO A 116 0.52 -1.21 1.68
N LEU A 117 1.69 -1.45 2.27
CA LEU A 117 2.10 -0.75 3.49
C LEU A 117 2.20 0.77 3.26
N ASN A 118 2.83 1.16 2.16
CA ASN A 118 2.95 2.57 1.77
C ASN A 118 1.58 3.19 1.47
N SER A 119 0.72 2.44 0.77
CA SER A 119 -0.65 2.87 0.47
C SER A 119 -1.48 3.04 1.74
N TYR A 120 -1.35 2.12 2.70
CA TYR A 120 -2.12 2.12 3.95
C TYR A 120 -1.70 3.24 4.90
N LEU A 121 -0.38 3.47 5.05
CA LEU A 121 0.11 4.46 5.99
C LEU A 121 -0.17 5.88 5.51
N SER A 122 -0.10 6.16 4.19
CA SER A 122 -0.31 7.53 3.64
C SER A 122 0.48 8.64 4.37
N ILE A 123 1.53 8.24 5.08
CA ILE A 123 2.52 9.06 5.79
C ILE A 123 3.85 8.82 5.05
N PRO A 124 4.73 9.82 4.86
CA PRO A 124 6.08 9.56 4.39
C PRO A 124 6.80 8.58 5.32
N ILE A 125 7.13 7.37 4.83
CA ILE A 125 7.88 6.35 5.59
C ILE A 125 9.35 6.41 5.19
N LEU A 126 10.26 6.52 6.16
CA LEU A 126 11.69 6.32 5.93
C LEU A 126 12.00 4.81 5.98
N ILE A 127 12.22 4.19 4.82
CA ILE A 127 12.67 2.79 4.72
C ILE A 127 14.20 2.79 4.61
N ASN A 128 14.89 2.35 5.67
CA ASN A 128 16.36 2.37 5.72
C ASN A 128 17.00 1.03 5.28
N SER A 129 16.26 -0.09 5.31
CA SER A 129 16.64 -1.39 4.71
C SER A 129 15.47 -2.39 4.73
N LYS A 130 15.61 -3.57 4.08
CA LYS A 130 14.60 -4.66 4.06
C LYS A 130 14.08 -5.08 5.45
N ASP A 131 14.88 -4.84 6.49
CA ASP A 131 14.64 -5.27 7.86
C ASP A 131 14.46 -4.12 8.86
N ASN A 132 14.50 -2.85 8.41
CA ASN A 132 14.29 -1.66 9.24
C ASN A 132 13.24 -0.72 8.62
N ILE A 133 12.02 -0.82 9.15
CA ILE A 133 10.91 0.10 8.90
C ILE A 133 10.65 0.85 10.21
N GLU A 134 10.79 2.17 10.17
CA GLU A 134 10.44 3.07 11.26
C GLU A 134 9.36 4.06 10.76
N ALA A 135 8.31 4.26 11.55
CA ALA A 135 7.35 5.33 11.31
C ALA A 135 8.04 6.64 11.67
N THR A 136 8.56 7.36 10.68
CA THR A 136 8.99 8.73 10.91
C THR A 136 7.74 9.55 11.17
N GLY A 137 7.46 9.83 12.45
CA GLY A 137 6.78 11.07 12.78
C GLY A 137 7.52 12.18 12.04
N ILE A 138 6.78 13.09 11.40
CA ILE A 138 7.33 14.28 10.74
C ILE A 138 8.49 14.77 11.63
N PRO A 139 9.74 14.85 11.12
CA PRO A 139 10.83 15.29 11.96
C PRO A 139 10.46 16.70 12.41
N ALA A 140 10.08 16.83 13.68
CA ALA A 140 10.22 18.08 14.40
C ALA A 140 11.72 18.29 14.53
N GLN A 141 12.32 18.71 13.42
CA GLN A 141 13.64 19.29 13.27
C GLN A 141 14.63 18.77 14.31
N GLN A 142 14.91 17.45 14.28
CA GLN A 142 16.06 16.95 15.01
C GLN A 142 17.29 17.45 14.25
N ASN A 143 18.09 18.25 14.96
CA ASN A 143 19.24 19.00 14.44
C ASN A 143 20.43 18.09 14.05
N ASP A 144 20.20 16.81 13.78
CA ASP A 144 21.20 15.78 13.48
C ASP A 144 20.92 15.03 12.17
N GLY A 145 20.36 15.71 11.18
CA GLY A 145 20.74 15.52 9.77
C GLY A 145 20.59 14.12 9.15
N LYS A 146 19.74 13.24 9.68
CA LYS A 146 19.45 11.91 9.09
C LYS A 146 17.96 11.68 8.92
N GLY A 147 17.41 12.19 7.84
CA GLY A 147 16.06 11.81 7.39
C GLY A 147 15.80 12.40 6.02
N ALA A 148 15.69 11.55 5.01
CA ALA A 148 15.30 11.97 3.67
C ALA A 148 13.95 11.34 3.33
N VAL A 149 12.95 12.18 3.10
CA VAL A 149 11.68 11.79 2.47
C VAL A 149 11.89 11.85 0.96
N PHE A 150 11.55 10.77 0.25
CA PHE A 150 11.54 10.76 -1.20
C PHE A 150 10.14 10.44 -1.72
N LEU A 151 9.61 11.34 -2.54
CA LEU A 151 8.57 11.03 -3.52
C LEU A 151 9.28 10.97 -4.88
N LEU A 152 9.28 9.81 -5.52
CA LEU A 152 9.72 9.67 -6.90
C LEU A 152 8.50 9.45 -7.78
N ASP A 153 8.08 10.51 -8.47
CA ASP A 153 7.32 10.40 -9.70
C ASP A 153 8.32 10.20 -10.83
N SER A 154 8.38 8.99 -11.40
CA SER A 154 9.06 8.78 -12.67
C SER A 154 8.00 8.52 -13.74
N GLY A 155 7.27 9.57 -14.12
CA GLY A 155 6.51 9.60 -15.35
C GLY A 155 7.41 9.41 -16.57
N ILE A 156 7.85 8.18 -16.85
CA ILE A 156 8.51 7.82 -18.10
C ILE A 156 7.92 6.51 -18.62
N ILE A 157 7.23 6.67 -19.75
CA ILE A 157 6.68 5.64 -20.62
C ILE A 157 7.81 5.15 -21.53
N GLY A 158 7.90 3.84 -21.77
CA GLY A 158 8.56 3.30 -22.96
C GLY A 158 9.84 2.54 -22.68
N GLY A 159 9.90 1.31 -23.20
CA GLY A 159 10.99 0.38 -22.99
C GLY A 159 12.35 0.91 -23.44
N ASN A 160 13.32 0.85 -22.55
CA ASN A 160 14.55 0.10 -22.74
C ASN A 160 15.39 0.19 -21.47
N ARG A 161 16.09 -0.90 -21.17
CA ARG A 161 17.01 -1.05 -20.03
C ARG A 161 17.91 0.18 -19.88
N THR A 162 17.90 0.83 -18.71
CA THR A 162 19.06 1.56 -18.17
C THR A 162 18.89 1.86 -16.67
N ASN A 163 19.99 1.72 -15.94
CA ASN A 163 20.09 1.93 -14.49
C ASN A 163 19.72 3.37 -14.09
N GLY A 164 18.80 3.53 -13.13
CA GLY A 164 18.58 4.79 -12.45
C GLY A 164 19.83 5.21 -11.67
N LYS A 165 20.44 6.33 -12.05
CA LYS A 165 21.57 6.95 -11.36
C LYS A 165 21.04 7.81 -10.22
N LEU A 166 21.39 7.49 -8.97
CA LEU A 166 21.23 8.41 -7.83
C LEU A 166 22.11 9.65 -8.07
N ILE A 167 21.54 10.84 -7.96
CA ILE A 167 22.30 12.10 -7.90
C ILE A 167 22.12 12.70 -6.50
N TYR A 168 23.21 12.72 -5.72
CA TYR A 168 23.30 13.39 -4.43
C TYR A 168 23.65 14.86 -4.62
N GLY A 169 22.92 15.78 -3.99
CA GLY A 169 23.28 17.19 -3.87
C GLY A 169 23.29 17.60 -2.40
N LYS A 170 24.49 17.74 -1.81
CA LYS A 170 24.67 18.43 -0.51
C LYS A 170 24.60 19.94 -0.76
N HIS A 171 23.78 20.66 0.00
CA HIS A 171 23.96 22.10 0.18
C HIS A 171 24.24 22.38 1.65
N GLU A 172 25.50 22.73 1.95
CA GLU A 172 25.91 23.30 3.23
C GLU A 172 25.44 24.75 3.29
N ALA A 173 24.61 25.09 4.27
CA ALA A 173 24.30 26.47 4.61
C ALA A 173 25.49 27.05 5.39
N ARG A 174 26.22 28.01 4.79
CA ARG A 174 27.18 28.84 5.50
C ARG A 174 26.46 29.65 6.58
N ARG A 175 26.90 29.52 7.84
CA ARG A 175 26.59 30.51 8.88
C ARG A 175 27.22 31.84 8.50
N VAL A 176 26.41 32.87 8.38
CA VAL A 176 26.87 34.25 8.44
C VAL A 176 26.84 34.65 9.91
N SER A 177 27.99 35.11 10.39
CA SER A 177 28.27 35.61 11.75
C SER A 177 27.44 36.83 12.12
#